data_AF-A0A178E1A1-F1
#
_entry.id   AF-A0A178E1A1-F1
#
_cell.length_a   1.000
_cell.length_b   1.000
_cell.length_c   1.000
_cell.angle_alpha   90.00
_cell.angle_beta   90.00
_cell.angle_gamma   90.00
#
_symmetry.space_group_name_H-M   'P 1'
#
loop_
_entity.id
_entity.type
_entity.pdbx_description
1 polymer ?
#
loop_
_entity_poly.entity_id
_entity_poly.type
_entity_poly.pdbx_seq_one_letter_code
_entity_poly.pdbx_strand_id
1 'polypeptide(L)'
;MGRFDSLNPETQDLVHCLLPGLATSFGLTDCLDIIPEDIRMRAWDVDRRDHIKDKTENDPRNWGVQFLKDLMAISRMKGGNLAEFQADLRAKVALHEPKHPWCRLADIKELKDEYENPGRKVAVQDDTESTEEDGYDSYFEELVEPDLPRGQKRGRRARGQEQYEARVQQPAKRRKSDLCKLNEANNLTK
;
A
#
# COMPACT_ATOMS: atom_id res chain seq x y z
N MET A 1 -22.35 10.29 16.62
CA MET A 1 -21.04 10.86 16.99
C MET A 1 -20.12 10.72 15.79
N GLY A 2 -19.26 11.70 15.52
CA GLY A 2 -18.32 11.65 14.40
C GLY A 2 -17.20 10.65 14.66
N ARG A 3 -16.44 10.30 13.62
CA ARG A 3 -15.27 9.42 13.78
C ARG A 3 -14.29 10.00 14.80
N PHE A 4 -14.10 11.32 14.78
CA PHE A 4 -13.25 12.05 15.69
C PHE A 4 -13.58 11.78 17.18
N ASP A 5 -14.88 11.78 17.53
CA ASP A 5 -15.33 11.58 18.92
C ASP A 5 -14.98 10.17 19.46
N SER A 6 -14.86 9.19 18.56
CA SER A 6 -14.52 7.80 18.91
C SER A 6 -13.01 7.54 19.02
N LEU A 7 -12.16 8.52 18.67
CA LEU A 7 -10.70 8.39 18.77
C LEU A 7 -10.24 8.51 20.22
N ASN A 8 -9.06 7.94 20.52
CA ASN A 8 -8.39 8.17 21.80
C ASN A 8 -7.94 9.64 21.90
N PRO A 9 -7.84 10.20 23.14
CA PRO A 9 -7.51 11.61 23.34
C PRO A 9 -6.22 12.07 22.66
N GLU A 10 -5.15 11.26 22.71
CA GLU A 10 -3.87 11.59 22.07
C GLU A 10 -4.00 11.80 20.55
N THR A 11 -4.86 11.01 19.90
CA THR A 11 -5.10 11.15 18.47
C THR A 11 -6.02 12.33 18.17
N GLN A 12 -6.96 12.64 19.05
CA GLN A 12 -7.79 13.84 18.95
C GLN A 12 -6.93 15.11 19.00
N ASP A 13 -5.99 15.17 19.95
CA ASP A 13 -5.02 16.26 20.08
C ASP A 13 -4.16 16.39 18.81
N LEU A 14 -3.69 15.26 18.28
CA LEU A 14 -2.92 15.25 17.03
C LEU A 14 -3.71 15.84 15.86
N VAL A 15 -4.99 15.47 15.69
CA VAL A 15 -5.86 16.05 14.65
C VAL A 15 -6.04 17.55 14.87
N HIS A 16 -6.30 17.97 16.10
CA HIS A 16 -6.43 19.38 16.45
C HIS A 16 -5.16 20.19 16.16
N CYS A 17 -3.97 19.62 16.37
CA CYS A 17 -2.71 20.27 16.02
C CYS A 17 -2.46 20.32 14.51
N LEU A 18 -2.85 19.27 13.77
CA LEU A 18 -2.57 19.18 12.34
C LEU A 18 -3.42 20.16 11.52
N LEU A 19 -4.72 20.29 11.82
CA LEU A 19 -5.64 21.08 11.00
C LEU A 19 -5.17 22.53 10.78
N PRO A 20 -4.88 23.35 11.81
CA PRO A 20 -4.44 24.74 11.59
C PRO A 20 -3.14 24.85 10.80
N GLY A 21 -2.20 23.92 11.01
CA GLY A 21 -0.94 23.88 10.27
C GLY A 21 -1.15 23.55 8.79
N LEU A 22 -2.15 22.73 8.51
CA LEU A 22 -2.45 22.26 7.16
C LEU A 22 -3.13 23.37 6.34
N ALA A 23 -4.11 24.08 6.91
CA ALA A 23 -4.68 25.28 6.32
C ALA A 23 -3.59 26.32 6.01
N THR A 24 -2.74 26.62 6.99
CA THR A 24 -1.60 27.55 6.80
C THR A 24 -0.66 27.10 5.69
N SER A 25 -0.38 25.79 5.58
CA SER A 25 0.55 25.27 4.57
C SER A 25 0.07 25.44 3.12
N PHE A 26 -1.24 25.49 2.90
CA PHE A 26 -1.87 25.79 1.60
C PHE A 26 -2.29 27.26 1.46
N GLY A 27 -2.02 28.10 2.46
CA GLY A 27 -2.41 29.52 2.45
C GLY A 27 -3.91 29.75 2.58
N LEU A 28 -4.64 28.82 3.22
CA LEU A 28 -6.09 28.87 3.40
C LEU A 28 -6.49 29.24 4.82
N THR A 29 -7.70 29.77 4.98
CA THR A 29 -8.33 30.02 6.29
C THR A 29 -9.04 28.80 6.83
N ASP A 30 -9.63 27.99 5.95
CA ASP A 30 -10.32 26.76 6.30
C ASP A 30 -9.62 25.55 5.65
N CYS A 31 -9.48 24.47 6.41
CA CYS A 31 -8.97 23.20 5.89
C CYS A 31 -9.94 22.58 4.88
N LEU A 32 -11.24 22.87 5.01
CA LEU A 32 -12.27 22.33 4.13
C LEU A 32 -12.06 22.70 2.66
N ASP A 33 -11.42 23.84 2.40
CA ASP A 33 -11.18 24.35 1.05
C ASP A 33 -10.02 23.63 0.33
N ILE A 34 -9.26 22.80 1.06
CA ILE A 34 -8.16 22.02 0.47
C ILE A 34 -8.70 21.00 -0.52
N ILE A 35 -9.78 20.33 -0.14
CA ILE A 35 -10.46 19.34 -0.97
C ILE A 35 -11.83 19.89 -1.36
N PRO A 36 -12.04 20.18 -2.65
CA PRO A 36 -13.31 20.65 -3.17
C PRO A 36 -14.48 19.72 -2.78
N GLU A 37 -15.64 20.31 -2.51
CA GLU A 37 -16.83 19.59 -2.02
C GLU A 37 -17.28 18.47 -2.96
N ASP A 38 -17.14 18.67 -4.28
CA ASP A 38 -17.51 17.73 -5.35
C ASP A 38 -16.77 16.39 -5.26
N ILE A 39 -15.51 16.42 -4.84
CA ILE A 39 -14.64 15.24 -4.79
C ILE A 39 -14.24 14.87 -3.36
N ARG A 40 -14.82 15.53 -2.36
CA ARG A 40 -14.46 15.35 -0.95
C ARG A 40 -14.74 13.92 -0.49
N MET A 41 -13.98 13.46 0.49
CA MET A 41 -14.20 12.15 1.11
C MET A 41 -15.66 11.95 1.52
N ARG A 42 -16.13 10.71 1.39
CA ARG A 42 -17.46 10.30 1.86
C ARG A 42 -17.57 10.37 3.38
N ALA A 43 -18.76 10.72 3.86
CA ALA A 43 -19.09 10.70 5.28
C ALA A 43 -19.11 9.27 5.83
N TRP A 44 -18.76 9.14 7.10
CA TRP A 44 -18.70 7.87 7.80
C TRP A 44 -19.79 7.78 8.87
N ASP A 45 -20.59 6.70 8.87
CA ASP A 45 -21.53 6.39 9.94
C ASP A 45 -20.83 5.51 11.00
N VAL A 46 -20.54 6.10 12.15
CA VAL A 46 -19.85 5.39 13.25
C VAL A 46 -20.74 4.33 13.87
N ASP A 47 -22.05 4.56 13.93
CA ASP A 47 -23.01 3.67 14.59
C ASP A 47 -23.20 2.39 13.76
N ARG A 48 -23.20 2.53 12.43
CA ARG A 48 -23.27 1.39 11.48
C ARG A 48 -21.91 0.84 11.07
N ARG A 49 -20.82 1.52 11.42
CA ARG A 49 -19.44 1.28 10.93
C ARG A 49 -19.35 1.21 9.41
N ASP A 50 -20.20 1.97 8.73
CA ASP A 50 -20.39 1.90 7.30
C ASP A 50 -20.36 3.29 6.68
N HIS A 51 -20.02 3.35 5.40
CA HIS A 51 -19.92 4.65 4.73
C HIS A 51 -21.27 5.15 4.25
N ILE A 52 -21.53 6.44 4.45
CA ILE A 52 -22.73 7.11 3.96
C ILE A 52 -22.50 7.48 2.50
N LYS A 53 -23.08 6.70 1.60
CA LYS A 53 -22.88 6.83 0.15
C LYS A 53 -23.47 8.10 -0.47
N ASP A 54 -24.30 8.84 0.23
CA ASP A 54 -24.98 10.01 -0.33
C ASP A 54 -24.49 11.34 0.28
N LYS A 55 -23.48 11.31 1.15
CA LYS A 55 -23.02 12.48 1.89
C LYS A 55 -21.50 12.61 1.88
N THR A 56 -21.03 13.83 1.68
CA THR A 56 -19.62 14.22 1.82
C THR A 56 -19.30 14.57 3.27
N GLU A 57 -18.04 14.36 3.66
CA GLU A 57 -17.55 14.65 5.00
C GLU A 57 -17.16 16.12 5.15
N ASN A 58 -18.02 16.89 5.81
CA ASN A 58 -17.84 18.33 6.00
C ASN A 58 -17.11 18.70 7.30
N ASP A 59 -16.67 17.73 8.10
CA ASP A 59 -15.80 17.98 9.24
C ASP A 59 -14.38 17.44 8.94
N PRO A 60 -13.36 18.32 8.82
CA PRO A 60 -12.01 17.88 8.50
C PRO A 60 -11.38 17.02 9.60
N ARG A 61 -11.96 17.02 10.82
CA ARG A 61 -11.53 16.12 11.90
C ARG A 61 -11.83 14.64 11.60
N ASN A 62 -12.82 14.37 10.75
CA ASN A 62 -13.26 13.02 10.40
C ASN A 62 -12.52 12.42 9.19
N TRP A 63 -11.76 13.22 8.43
CA TRP A 63 -10.98 12.77 7.26
C TRP A 63 -9.95 11.67 7.58
N GLY A 64 -9.56 11.56 8.85
CA GLY A 64 -8.68 10.53 9.36
C GLY A 64 -7.23 10.97 9.43
N VAL A 65 -6.55 10.50 10.47
CA VAL A 65 -5.21 10.97 10.82
C VAL A 65 -4.19 10.69 9.73
N GLN A 66 -4.23 9.50 9.12
CA GLN A 66 -3.30 9.14 8.05
C GLN A 66 -3.47 10.05 6.83
N PHE A 67 -4.72 10.34 6.48
CA PHE A 67 -5.06 11.25 5.39
C PHE A 67 -4.51 12.65 5.63
N LEU A 68 -4.70 13.19 6.85
CA LEU A 68 -4.16 14.50 7.24
C LEU A 68 -2.62 14.54 7.22
N LYS A 69 -1.96 13.45 7.65
CA LYS A 69 -0.49 13.34 7.60
C LYS A 69 0.04 13.35 6.17
N ASP A 70 -0.62 12.62 5.26
CA ASP A 70 -0.20 12.56 3.87
C ASP A 70 -0.46 13.90 3.15
N LEU A 71 -1.57 14.57 3.44
CA LEU A 71 -1.82 15.94 2.97
C LEU A 71 -0.75 16.94 3.43
N MET A 72 -0.31 16.85 4.70
CA MET A 72 0.77 17.68 5.23
C MET A 72 2.12 17.37 4.55
N ALA A 73 2.37 16.12 4.17
CA ALA A 73 3.57 15.75 3.41
C ALA A 73 3.52 16.35 2.00
N ILE A 74 2.37 16.24 1.32
CA ILE A 74 2.14 16.81 0.01
C ILE A 74 2.31 18.33 0.01
N SER A 75 1.74 19.02 1.01
CA SER A 75 1.85 20.48 1.10
C SER A 75 3.31 20.94 1.21
N ARG A 76 4.16 20.18 1.91
CA ARG A 76 5.60 20.44 2.00
C ARG A 76 6.32 20.18 0.69
N MET A 77 5.97 19.12 -0.03
CA MET A 77 6.61 18.78 -1.31
C MET A 77 6.28 19.76 -2.43
N LYS A 78 5.01 20.21 -2.49
CA LYS A 78 4.51 21.16 -3.50
C LYS A 78 4.58 22.62 -3.07
N GLY A 79 5.18 22.91 -1.91
CA GLY A 79 5.31 24.27 -1.39
C GLY A 79 3.97 25.00 -1.21
N GLY A 80 2.90 24.26 -0.91
CA GLY A 80 1.56 24.83 -0.76
C GLY A 80 0.83 25.14 -2.06
N ASN A 81 1.28 24.64 -3.21
CA ASN A 81 0.57 24.84 -4.49
C ASN A 81 -0.77 24.08 -4.53
N LEU A 82 -1.83 24.73 -4.07
CA LEU A 82 -3.17 24.16 -3.97
C LEU A 82 -3.77 23.83 -5.34
N ALA A 83 -3.57 24.70 -6.34
CA ALA A 83 -4.19 24.55 -7.66
C ALA A 83 -3.70 23.30 -8.38
N GLU A 84 -2.38 23.05 -8.34
CA GLU A 84 -1.78 21.85 -8.91
C GLU A 84 -2.25 20.59 -8.18
N PHE A 85 -2.23 20.61 -6.84
CA PHE A 85 -2.74 19.50 -6.04
C PHE A 85 -4.21 19.17 -6.34
N GLN A 86 -5.08 20.18 -6.43
CA GLN A 86 -6.50 19.96 -6.72
C GLN A 86 -6.74 19.45 -8.14
N ALA A 87 -5.93 19.89 -9.12
CA ALA A 87 -6.00 19.39 -10.49
C ALA A 87 -5.60 17.91 -10.57
N ASP A 88 -4.48 17.55 -9.93
CA ASP A 88 -3.99 16.17 -9.90
C ASP A 88 -4.95 15.25 -9.14
N LEU A 89 -5.53 15.73 -8.03
CA LEU A 89 -6.54 15.00 -7.28
C LEU A 89 -7.80 14.73 -8.11
N ARG A 90 -8.29 15.72 -8.86
CA ARG A 90 -9.42 15.53 -9.78
C ARG A 90 -9.08 14.52 -10.87
N ALA A 91 -7.86 14.55 -11.41
CA ALA A 91 -7.42 13.59 -12.41
C ALA A 91 -7.46 12.15 -11.87
N LYS A 92 -7.03 11.95 -10.61
CA LYS A 92 -7.12 10.63 -9.95
C LYS A 92 -8.57 10.21 -9.71
N VAL A 93 -9.42 11.12 -9.22
CA VAL A 93 -10.83 10.82 -8.95
C VAL A 93 -11.59 10.47 -10.25
N ALA A 94 -11.30 11.15 -11.35
CA ALA A 94 -11.92 10.86 -12.64
C ALA A 94 -11.70 9.41 -13.13
N LEU A 95 -10.62 8.74 -12.70
CA LEU A 95 -10.34 7.34 -13.07
C LEU A 95 -11.34 6.37 -12.46
N HIS A 96 -11.83 6.65 -11.25
CA HIS A 96 -12.78 5.79 -10.53
C HIS A 96 -14.14 6.44 -10.28
N GLU A 97 -14.38 7.65 -10.80
CA GLU A 97 -15.66 8.36 -10.77
C GLU A 97 -16.87 7.47 -11.17
N PRO A 98 -16.77 6.57 -12.18
CA PRO A 98 -17.87 5.66 -12.52
C PRO A 98 -18.26 4.71 -11.38
N LYS A 99 -17.33 4.40 -10.48
CA LYS A 99 -17.56 3.58 -9.29
C LYS A 99 -17.93 4.45 -8.09
N HIS A 100 -17.12 5.48 -7.82
CA HIS A 100 -17.26 6.37 -6.66
C HIS A 100 -16.77 7.80 -6.98
N PRO A 101 -17.56 8.86 -6.75
CA PRO A 101 -17.16 10.24 -7.07
C PRO A 101 -16.25 10.90 -6.01
N TRP A 102 -15.84 10.18 -4.96
CA TRP A 102 -15.08 10.73 -3.84
C TRP A 102 -13.60 10.39 -3.91
N CYS A 103 -12.78 11.26 -3.33
CA CYS A 103 -11.39 10.94 -3.07
C CYS A 103 -11.26 9.83 -2.00
N ARG A 104 -10.32 8.94 -2.24
CA ARG A 104 -9.94 7.83 -1.36
C ARG A 104 -8.59 8.14 -0.73
N LEU A 105 -8.29 7.43 0.37
CA LEU A 105 -6.95 7.45 0.94
C LEU A 105 -5.89 6.94 -0.05
N ALA A 106 -6.27 6.01 -0.94
CA ALA A 106 -5.39 5.49 -1.98
C ALA A 106 -4.92 6.61 -2.93
N ASP A 107 -5.85 7.45 -3.41
CA ASP A 107 -5.55 8.54 -4.35
C ASP A 107 -4.52 9.52 -3.74
N ILE A 108 -4.67 9.88 -2.46
CA ILE A 108 -3.71 10.76 -1.77
C ILE A 108 -2.35 10.09 -1.58
N LYS A 109 -2.31 8.79 -1.31
CA LYS A 109 -1.05 8.04 -1.21
C LYS A 109 -0.33 7.98 -2.55
N GLU A 110 -1.05 7.73 -3.62
CA GLU A 110 -0.47 7.72 -4.96
C GLU A 110 0.10 9.09 -5.34
N LEU A 111 -0.64 10.17 -5.11
CA LEU A 111 -0.14 11.53 -5.36
C LEU A 111 1.10 11.83 -4.54
N LYS A 112 1.10 11.44 -3.27
CA LYS A 112 2.28 11.59 -2.41
C LYS A 112 3.47 10.82 -2.99
N ASP A 113 3.29 9.56 -3.38
CA ASP A 113 4.35 8.73 -3.93
C ASP A 113 4.89 9.27 -5.27
N GLU A 114 4.01 9.81 -6.11
CA GLU A 114 4.35 10.50 -7.38
C GLU A 114 5.17 11.77 -7.13
N TYR A 115 4.82 12.54 -6.10
CA TYR A 115 5.55 13.74 -5.73
C TYR A 115 6.90 13.44 -5.05
N GLU A 116 6.98 12.36 -4.27
CA GLU A 116 8.24 11.89 -3.70
C GLU A 116 9.19 11.36 -4.80
N ASN A 117 8.64 10.73 -5.85
CA ASN A 117 9.40 10.06 -6.89
C ASN A 117 8.98 10.47 -8.31
N PRO A 118 9.27 11.70 -8.77
CA PRO A 118 8.83 12.20 -10.08
C PRO A 118 9.39 11.43 -11.29
N GLY A 119 10.36 10.53 -11.08
CA GLY A 119 10.95 9.67 -12.12
C GLY A 119 10.40 8.24 -12.18
N ARG A 120 9.55 7.83 -11.22
CA ARG A 120 8.99 6.47 -11.21
C ARG A 120 7.70 6.49 -12.03
N LYS A 121 7.70 5.85 -13.19
CA LYS A 121 6.45 5.56 -13.91
C LYS A 121 5.62 4.64 -13.01
N VAL A 122 4.64 5.21 -12.31
CA VAL A 122 3.61 4.41 -11.67
C VAL A 122 2.89 3.69 -12.81
N ALA A 123 2.98 2.37 -12.83
CA ALA A 123 2.13 1.59 -13.71
C ALA A 123 0.71 1.91 -13.26
N VAL A 124 -0.05 2.58 -14.12
CA VAL A 124 -1.49 2.79 -13.94
C VAL A 124 -2.06 1.38 -13.75
N GLN A 125 -2.41 1.04 -12.51
CA GLN A 125 -3.16 -0.17 -12.25
C GLN A 125 -4.57 0.14 -12.74
N ASP A 126 -4.87 -0.28 -13.97
CA ASP A 126 -6.26 -0.44 -14.38
C ASP A 126 -6.90 -1.40 -13.39
N ASP A 127 -7.79 -0.89 -12.54
CA ASP A 127 -8.71 -1.65 -11.70
C ASP A 127 -9.74 -2.41 -12.57
N THR A 128 -9.27 -3.17 -13.57
CA THR A 128 -9.98 -4.34 -14.09
C THR A 128 -9.98 -5.36 -12.96
N GLU A 129 -11.17 -5.54 -12.41
CA GLU A 129 -11.55 -6.58 -11.47
C GLU A 129 -10.76 -7.88 -11.72
N SER A 130 -9.75 -8.12 -10.90
CA SER A 130 -9.40 -9.49 -10.57
C SER A 130 -10.57 -9.97 -9.72
N THR A 131 -11.43 -10.76 -10.34
CA THR A 131 -12.32 -11.68 -9.64
C THR A 131 -11.50 -12.38 -8.57
N GLU A 132 -11.68 -12.01 -7.30
CA GLU A 132 -11.25 -12.85 -6.19
C GLU A 132 -12.15 -14.08 -6.25
N GLU A 133 -11.67 -15.10 -6.96
CA GLU A 133 -12.10 -16.47 -6.75
C GLU A 133 -11.91 -16.78 -5.27
N ASP A 134 -12.97 -17.28 -4.64
CA ASP A 134 -12.93 -17.96 -3.35
C ASP A 134 -11.78 -18.98 -3.33
N GLY A 135 -10.69 -18.60 -2.67
CA GLY A 135 -9.46 -19.36 -2.58
C GLY A 135 -8.77 -19.11 -1.25
N TYR A 136 -9.48 -19.35 -0.14
CA TYR A 136 -8.84 -19.62 1.14
C TYR A 136 -8.01 -20.89 1.01
N ASP A 137 -6.76 -20.78 0.54
CA ASP A 137 -5.75 -21.82 0.75
C ASP A 137 -4.65 -21.29 1.66
N SER A 138 -4.77 -21.77 2.90
CA SER A 138 -3.81 -21.76 3.99
C SER A 138 -2.34 -21.73 3.57
N TYR A 139 -1.65 -20.61 3.82
CA TYR A 139 -0.20 -20.63 4.09
C TYR A 139 0.06 -20.18 5.52
N PHE A 140 -0.46 -20.99 6.44
CA PHE A 140 0.05 -21.06 7.81
C PHE A 140 1.45 -21.67 7.70
N GLU A 141 2.50 -20.90 8.03
CA GLU A 141 3.83 -21.46 8.28
C GLU A 141 3.74 -22.39 9.50
N GLU A 142 3.38 -23.65 9.23
CA GLU A 142 3.53 -24.72 10.19
C GLU A 142 5.03 -24.85 10.48
N LEU A 143 5.45 -24.42 11.67
CA LEU A 143 6.78 -24.72 12.19
C LEU A 143 6.93 -26.25 12.27
N VAL A 144 7.46 -26.85 11.21
CA VAL A 144 7.88 -28.25 11.22
C VAL A 144 9.14 -28.33 12.07
N GLU A 145 8.98 -28.76 13.32
CA GLU A 145 10.12 -29.18 14.14
C GLU A 145 10.80 -30.37 13.46
N PRO A 146 12.13 -30.36 13.26
CA PRO A 146 12.82 -31.51 12.70
C PRO A 146 12.74 -32.69 13.67
N ASP A 147 12.34 -33.86 13.17
CA ASP A 147 12.33 -35.13 13.90
C ASP A 147 13.75 -35.45 14.40
N LEU A 148 13.97 -35.22 15.69
CA LEU A 148 15.17 -35.68 16.39
C LEU A 148 15.05 -37.19 16.62
N PRO A 149 16.11 -37.98 16.37
CA PRO A 149 16.10 -39.40 16.69
C PRO A 149 15.80 -39.58 18.19
N ARG A 150 14.80 -40.42 18.49
CA ARG A 150 14.35 -40.74 19.85
C ARG A 150 15.55 -41.14 20.72
N GLY A 151 15.87 -40.31 21.73
CA GLY A 151 16.80 -40.71 22.78
C GLY A 151 17.62 -39.62 23.50
N GLN A 152 17.59 -38.34 23.10
CA GLN A 152 18.43 -37.32 23.77
C GLN A 152 17.63 -36.33 24.61
N LYS A 153 17.76 -36.50 25.94
CA LYS A 153 17.28 -35.56 26.96
C LYS A 153 17.92 -34.18 26.72
N ARG A 154 17.13 -33.17 26.36
CA ARG A 154 17.57 -31.77 26.33
C ARG A 154 17.72 -31.25 27.76
N GLY A 155 18.93 -31.42 28.29
CA GLY A 155 19.40 -30.76 29.49
C GLY A 155 19.54 -29.26 29.28
N ARG A 156 19.24 -28.52 30.35
CA ARG A 156 19.46 -27.08 30.54
C ARG A 156 20.84 -26.60 30.04
N ARG A 157 20.84 -25.39 29.46
CA ARG A 157 21.97 -24.45 29.23
C ARG A 157 22.82 -24.72 27.98
N ALA A 158 22.63 -23.88 26.95
CA ALA A 158 23.75 -23.34 26.17
C ALA A 158 23.29 -22.05 25.48
N ARG A 159 24.08 -20.99 25.67
CA ARG A 159 23.97 -19.67 25.05
C ARG A 159 23.95 -19.80 23.52
N GLY A 160 22.94 -19.24 22.88
CA GLY A 160 22.89 -19.09 21.41
C GLY A 160 23.95 -18.08 20.93
N GLN A 161 25.16 -18.58 20.67
CA GLN A 161 26.05 -18.02 19.65
C GLN A 161 25.63 -18.65 18.33
N GLU A 162 24.77 -17.97 17.57
CA GLU A 162 24.49 -18.36 16.19
C GLU A 162 25.45 -17.58 15.28
N GLN A 163 26.57 -18.24 14.97
CA GLN A 163 27.50 -17.84 13.92
C GLN A 163 26.83 -18.10 12.57
N TYR A 164 26.35 -17.05 11.92
CA TYR A 164 25.85 -17.14 10.55
C TYR A 164 27.04 -17.27 9.57
N GLU A 165 27.40 -18.51 9.19
CA GLU A 165 28.23 -18.75 8.01
C GLU A 165 27.35 -18.68 6.75
N ALA A 166 27.41 -17.55 6.03
CA ALA A 166 26.78 -17.41 4.73
C ALA A 166 27.53 -18.24 3.68
N ARG A 167 27.02 -19.43 3.33
CA ARG A 167 27.49 -20.19 2.17
C ARG A 167 26.61 -19.91 0.96
N VAL A 168 27.21 -19.28 -0.06
CA VAL A 168 26.59 -19.04 -1.37
C VAL A 168 26.45 -20.39 -2.10
N GLN A 169 25.22 -20.88 -2.26
CA GLN A 169 24.96 -22.02 -3.15
C GLN A 169 25.05 -21.54 -4.60
N GLN A 170 25.88 -22.22 -5.41
CA GLN A 170 25.99 -21.93 -6.83
C GLN A 170 24.76 -22.42 -7.60
N PRO A 171 24.25 -21.66 -8.58
CA PRO A 171 23.12 -22.08 -9.40
C PRO A 171 23.49 -23.25 -10.32
N ALA A 172 22.60 -24.25 -10.39
CA ALA A 172 22.79 -25.47 -11.17
C ALA A 172 22.85 -25.20 -12.69
N LYS A 173 23.82 -25.83 -13.38
CA LYS A 173 24.04 -25.73 -14.82
C LYS A 173 22.84 -26.31 -15.61
N ARG A 174 22.22 -25.46 -16.45
CA ARG A 174 21.27 -25.87 -17.50
C ARG A 174 21.94 -26.79 -18.53
N ARG A 175 21.40 -27.99 -18.76
CA ARG A 175 21.80 -28.87 -19.87
C ARG A 175 21.06 -28.46 -21.14
N LYS A 176 21.81 -28.09 -22.18
CA LYS A 176 21.37 -28.00 -23.58
C LYS A 176 22.07 -29.11 -24.37
N SER A 177 21.33 -29.95 -25.07
CA SER A 177 21.55 -30.20 -26.50
C SER A 177 20.60 -31.28 -27.04
N ASP A 178 20.03 -30.91 -28.18
CA ASP A 178 19.09 -31.62 -29.00
C ASP A 178 19.71 -32.77 -29.79
N LEU A 179 18.79 -33.64 -30.25
CA LEU A 179 18.88 -34.45 -31.44
C LEU A 179 19.77 -33.84 -32.53
N CYS A 180 20.88 -34.50 -32.88
CA CYS A 180 21.39 -34.55 -34.26
C CYS A 180 22.49 -35.61 -34.39
N LYS A 181 22.14 -36.86 -34.72
CA LYS A 181 23.02 -37.83 -35.43
C LYS A 181 22.16 -38.82 -36.21
N LEU A 182 21.60 -38.35 -37.31
CA LEU A 182 21.25 -39.18 -38.46
C LEU A 182 22.14 -38.69 -39.61
N ASN A 183 22.86 -39.65 -40.21
CA ASN A 183 23.55 -39.66 -41.50
C ASN A 183 25.07 -39.80 -41.45
N GLU A 184 25.53 -40.69 -42.36
CA GLU A 184 26.88 -41.03 -42.79
C GLU A 184 27.63 -42.03 -41.88
N ALA A 185 28.07 -43.20 -42.32
CA ALA A 185 28.20 -43.80 -43.65
C ALA A 185 28.17 -45.33 -43.46
N ASN A 186 27.36 -46.07 -44.20
CA ASN A 186 27.79 -46.73 -45.44
C ASN A 186 29.15 -47.44 -45.33
N ASN A 187 29.06 -48.77 -45.46
CA ASN A 187 29.95 -49.61 -46.28
C ASN A 187 31.40 -49.76 -45.78
N LEU A 188 31.73 -50.94 -45.24
CA LEU A 188 32.20 -52.12 -45.98
C LEU A 188 33.73 -52.13 -46.11
N THR A 189 34.30 -53.33 -46.00
CA THR A 189 35.72 -53.72 -46.26
C THR A 189 36.69 -53.37 -45.13
N LYS A 190 37.41 -54.28 -44.49
CA LYS A 190 37.82 -55.66 -44.77
C LYS A 190 38.11 -56.37 -43.44
#